data_AF-A0A654AUP9-F1
#
_entry.id   AF-A0A654AUP9-F1
#
_cell.length_a   1.000
_cell.length_b   1.000
_cell.length_c   1.000
_cell.angle_alpha   90.00
_cell.angle_beta   90.00
_cell.angle_gamma   90.00
#
_symmetry.space_group_name_H-M   'P 1'
#
loop_
_entity.id
_entity.type
_entity.pdbx_description
1 polymer ?
#
loop_
_entity_poly.entity_id
_entity_poly.type
_entity_poly.pdbx_seq_one_letter_code
_entity_poly.pdbx_strand_id
1 'polypeptide(L)'
;MTTHIPDLPQPARSNRWFDPHTAFLDLKIVRRTVTGIVLLMAIAAICILVNDRLIFDLSSDGLNTAATLFKVPIGIGTLSIPALALLAANHRSEQTRQQMALTLDQIKRTDLQINIAQGQNIFSNYFKHFEEFENRYQKKEGVFDAAYVKDTHKAHRNIFPAARRGDLSVGKDFLHFFTERTRVFLQLCKGYGSFDSWEATSYSITLLISELKRHFHIERRLIGSEVTSSGYNFVLPGGSVVSSLIYYQEIFAYMDEILSFDPDYVTPQEVKRFLEIDLEDLRAPNYNNSMHQPFDAEIFA
;
A
#
# COMPACT_ATOMS: atom_id res chain seq x y z
N MET A 1 -6.16 -15.94 9.21
CA MET A 1 -4.71 -15.66 9.24
C MET A 1 -4.33 -15.33 10.68
N THR A 2 -3.88 -16.32 11.44
CA THR A 2 -3.26 -16.10 12.75
C THR A 2 -1.85 -15.61 12.48
N THR A 3 -1.65 -14.29 12.54
CA THR A 3 -0.30 -13.71 12.47
C THR A 3 0.48 -14.24 13.65
N HIS A 4 1.40 -15.17 13.39
CA HIS A 4 2.38 -15.63 14.34
C HIS A 4 3.21 -14.41 14.73
N ILE A 5 2.94 -13.84 15.91
CA ILE A 5 3.78 -12.80 16.46
C ILE A 5 5.09 -13.50 16.82
N PRO A 6 6.23 -13.17 16.20
CA PRO A 6 7.50 -13.75 16.59
C PRO A 6 7.77 -13.40 18.05
N ASP A 7 8.19 -14.39 18.84
CA ASP A 7 8.50 -14.19 20.25
C ASP A 7 9.42 -12.99 20.42
N LEU A 8 8.98 -12.01 21.21
CA LEU A 8 9.80 -10.86 21.53
C LEU A 8 11.07 -11.38 22.20
N PRO A 9 12.26 -10.90 21.78
CA PRO A 9 13.50 -11.25 22.45
C PRO A 9 13.34 -10.92 23.93
N GLN A 10 13.39 -11.96 24.75
CA GLN A 10 13.31 -11.83 26.20
C GLN A 10 14.31 -10.77 26.65
N PRO A 11 13.91 -9.80 27.50
CA PRO A 11 14.81 -8.76 27.96
C PRO A 11 16.03 -9.44 28.55
N ALA A 12 17.20 -9.14 27.98
CA ALA A 12 18.45 -9.75 28.41
C ALA A 12 18.61 -9.54 29.92
N ARG A 13 18.75 -10.65 30.67
CA ARG A 13 18.84 -10.66 32.14
C ARG A 13 19.72 -9.52 32.62
N SER A 14 19.14 -8.59 33.38
CA SER A 14 19.90 -7.47 33.93
C SER A 14 20.93 -7.99 34.93
N ASN A 15 22.19 -7.58 34.76
CA ASN A 15 23.23 -7.89 35.71
C ASN A 15 22.97 -7.10 36.99
N ARG A 16 22.64 -7.80 38.08
CA ARG A 16 22.27 -7.18 39.38
C ARG A 16 23.36 -6.25 39.96
N TRP A 17 24.59 -6.34 39.46
CA TRP A 17 25.73 -5.56 39.93
C TRP A 17 25.93 -4.24 39.18
N PHE A 18 25.41 -4.13 37.95
CA PHE A 18 25.54 -2.96 37.10
C PHE A 18 24.15 -2.56 36.63
N ASP A 19 23.45 -1.80 37.47
CA ASP A 19 22.15 -1.24 37.10
C ASP A 19 22.38 0.01 36.22
N PRO A 20 22.01 -0.05 34.93
CA PRO A 20 22.23 1.05 33.98
C PRO A 20 21.45 2.32 34.35
N HIS A 21 20.38 2.22 35.16
CA HIS A 21 19.58 3.37 35.60
C HIS A 21 20.12 4.07 36.84
N THR A 22 21.09 3.47 37.52
CA THR A 22 21.71 4.07 38.71
C THR A 22 22.97 4.85 38.33
N ALA A 23 23.23 5.95 39.05
CA ALA A 23 24.46 6.69 38.88
C ALA A 23 25.67 5.81 39.25
N PHE A 24 26.79 5.98 38.55
CA PHE A 24 27.96 5.11 38.70
C PHE A 24 28.47 5.00 40.16
N LEU A 25 28.54 6.11 40.88
CA LEU A 25 29.00 6.13 42.29
C LEU A 25 27.99 5.53 43.28
N ASP A 26 26.74 5.35 42.86
CA ASP A 26 25.69 4.73 43.67
C ASP A 26 25.66 3.20 43.55
N LEU A 27 26.40 2.65 42.57
CA LEU A 27 26.53 1.22 42.40
C LEU A 27 27.16 0.58 43.65
N LYS A 28 26.49 -0.46 44.16
CA LYS A 28 26.96 -1.24 45.31
C LYS A 28 28.36 -1.81 45.09
N ILE A 29 28.68 -2.21 43.85
CA ILE A 29 30.02 -2.72 43.52
C ILE A 29 31.08 -1.63 43.65
N VAL A 30 30.82 -0.43 43.13
CA VAL A 30 31.73 0.71 43.20
C VAL A 30 32.00 1.12 44.65
N ARG A 31 30.93 1.28 45.45
CA ARG A 31 31.06 1.61 46.87
C ARG A 31 31.87 0.55 47.63
N ARG A 32 31.60 -0.74 47.42
CA ARG A 32 32.35 -1.83 48.07
C ARG A 32 33.82 -1.84 47.67
N THR A 33 34.13 -1.63 46.39
CA THR A 33 35.52 -1.57 45.90
C THR A 33 36.27 -0.39 46.50
N VAL A 34 35.68 0.81 46.50
CA VAL A 34 36.32 2.00 47.07
C VAL A 34 36.51 1.85 48.58
N THR A 35 35.47 1.44 49.33
CA THR A 35 35.57 1.20 50.77
C THR A 35 36.65 0.16 51.09
N GLY A 36 36.75 -0.91 50.30
CA GLY A 36 37.78 -1.93 50.47
C GLY A 36 39.20 -1.39 50.30
N ILE A 37 39.44 -0.58 49.26
CA ILE A 37 40.76 0.05 49.01
C ILE A 37 41.11 1.05 50.11
N VAL A 38 40.15 1.89 50.53
CA VAL A 38 40.33 2.87 51.61
C VAL A 38 40.64 2.17 52.94
N LEU A 39 39.96 1.06 53.24
CA LEU A 39 40.19 0.28 54.45
C LEU A 39 41.59 -0.36 54.43
N LEU A 40 42.04 -0.88 53.30
CA LEU A 40 43.38 -1.45 53.14
C LEU A 40 44.48 -0.39 53.25
N MET A 41 44.25 0.80 52.69
CA MET A 41 45.10 1.98 52.85
C MET A 41 45.19 2.41 54.32
N ALA A 42 44.06 2.46 55.02
CA ALA A 42 43.99 2.84 56.43
C ALA A 42 44.73 1.84 57.33
N ILE A 43 44.58 0.54 57.09
CA ILE A 43 45.34 -0.50 57.82
C ILE A 43 46.84 -0.31 57.62
N ALA A 44 47.30 -0.12 56.37
CA ALA A 44 48.71 0.11 56.09
C ALA A 44 49.25 1.38 56.79
N ALA A 45 48.47 2.46 56.80
CA ALA A 45 48.81 3.68 57.51
C ALA A 45 48.88 3.49 59.03
N ILE A 46 47.89 2.80 59.63
CA ILE A 46 47.88 2.50 61.07
C ILE A 46 49.09 1.63 61.46
N CYS A 47 49.45 0.65 60.65
CA CYS A 47 50.65 -0.16 60.88
C CYS A 47 51.91 0.71 60.95
N ILE A 48 52.06 1.70 60.07
CA ILE A 48 53.19 2.64 60.10
C ILE A 48 53.15 3.48 61.39
N LEU A 49 51.99 4.05 61.73
CA LEU A 49 51.82 4.88 62.93
C LEU A 49 52.15 4.16 64.24
N VAL A 50 51.85 2.86 64.33
CA VAL A 50 52.07 2.05 65.53
C VAL A 50 53.54 1.61 65.68
N ASN A 51 54.25 1.39 64.57
CA ASN A 51 55.61 0.86 64.60
C ASN A 51 56.69 1.96 64.62
N ASP A 52 56.42 3.13 64.04
CA ASP A 52 57.40 4.23 63.93
C ASP A 52 57.13 5.37 64.91
N ARG A 53 58.21 5.97 65.45
CA ARG A 53 58.13 7.17 66.30
C ARG A 53 58.07 8.42 65.43
N LEU A 54 56.85 8.84 65.09
CA LEU A 54 56.64 9.98 64.22
C LEU A 54 56.65 11.30 65.00
N ILE A 55 57.42 12.27 64.49
CA ILE A 55 57.44 13.64 64.97
C ILE A 55 56.73 14.50 63.93
N PHE A 56 55.84 15.37 64.38
CA PHE A 56 55.14 16.29 63.49
C PHE A 56 56.10 17.42 63.08
N ASP A 57 56.54 17.39 61.84
CA ASP A 57 57.41 18.41 61.25
C ASP A 57 56.85 18.85 59.88
N LEU A 58 56.55 20.14 59.76
CA LEU A 58 56.06 20.78 58.54
C LEU A 58 57.19 21.37 57.68
N SER A 59 58.45 21.12 58.04
CA SER A 59 59.60 21.45 57.20
C SER A 59 59.58 20.65 55.89
N SER A 60 60.41 21.08 54.93
CA SER A 60 60.62 20.34 53.68
C SER A 60 61.08 18.90 53.93
N ASP A 61 61.91 18.69 54.95
CA ASP A 61 62.46 17.37 55.28
C ASP A 61 61.40 16.49 55.95
N GLY A 62 60.56 17.06 56.80
CA GLY A 62 59.39 16.40 57.39
C GLY A 62 58.40 15.92 56.33
N LEU A 63 58.07 16.77 55.35
CA LEU A 63 57.17 16.40 54.24
C LEU A 63 57.77 15.32 53.34
N ASN A 64 59.05 15.39 52.99
CA ASN A 64 59.74 14.36 52.19
C ASN A 64 59.80 13.01 52.92
N THR A 65 60.04 13.04 54.23
CA THR A 65 60.04 11.84 55.07
C THR A 65 58.63 11.24 55.12
N ALA A 66 57.59 12.06 55.32
CA ALA A 66 56.20 11.61 55.28
C ALA A 66 55.83 10.96 53.94
N ALA A 67 56.20 11.59 52.81
CA ALA A 67 55.97 11.02 51.48
C ALA A 67 56.65 9.66 51.30
N THR A 68 57.87 9.51 51.82
CA THR A 68 58.64 8.25 51.77
C THR A 68 58.00 7.17 52.63
N LEU A 69 57.55 7.53 53.83
CA LEU A 69 56.95 6.61 54.80
C LEU A 69 55.56 6.14 54.33
N PHE A 70 54.72 7.07 53.86
CA PHE A 70 53.35 6.80 53.40
C PHE A 70 53.26 6.36 51.94
N LYS A 71 54.38 6.09 51.26
CA LYS A 71 54.39 5.64 49.86
C LYS A 71 53.53 4.40 49.60
N VAL A 72 53.50 3.47 50.56
CA VAL A 72 52.74 2.20 50.43
C VAL A 72 51.23 2.44 50.55
N PRO A 73 50.71 3.10 51.62
CA PRO A 73 49.31 3.52 51.67
C PRO A 73 48.88 4.35 50.46
N ILE A 74 49.71 5.32 50.03
CA ILE A 74 49.43 6.13 48.84
C ILE A 74 49.34 5.23 47.60
N GLY A 75 50.30 4.32 47.41
CA GLY A 75 50.28 3.36 46.30
C GLY A 75 49.01 2.49 46.28
N ILE A 76 48.57 1.98 47.43
CA ILE A 76 47.29 1.28 47.55
C ILE A 76 46.13 2.20 47.15
N GLY A 77 46.13 3.45 47.65
CA GLY A 77 45.15 4.46 47.28
C GLY A 77 45.11 4.69 45.76
N THR A 78 46.26 4.72 45.08
CA THR A 78 46.31 4.89 43.62
C THR A 78 45.68 3.74 42.85
N LEU A 79 45.57 2.52 43.41
CA LEU A 79 44.85 1.40 42.78
C LEU A 79 43.35 1.67 42.62
N SER A 80 42.79 2.63 43.35
CA SER A 80 41.41 3.05 43.17
C SER A 80 41.16 3.63 41.78
N ILE A 81 42.15 4.28 41.16
CA ILE A 81 42.02 4.90 39.84
C ILE A 81 41.76 3.86 38.74
N PRO A 82 42.64 2.86 38.50
CA PRO A 82 42.39 1.85 37.47
C PRO A 82 41.18 0.96 37.81
N ALA A 83 40.90 0.71 39.09
CA ALA A 83 39.71 -0.05 39.49
C ALA A 83 38.41 0.68 39.14
N LEU A 84 38.33 1.98 39.46
CA LEU A 84 37.18 2.82 39.11
C LEU A 84 37.05 2.98 37.59
N ALA A 85 38.16 3.14 36.87
CA ALA A 85 38.15 3.23 35.42
C ALA A 85 37.56 1.97 34.77
N LEU A 86 37.95 0.78 35.23
CA LEU A 86 37.42 -0.49 34.74
C LEU A 86 35.92 -0.65 35.04
N LEU A 87 35.50 -0.35 36.28
CA LEU A 87 34.08 -0.40 36.66
C LEU A 87 33.25 0.61 35.85
N ALA A 88 33.77 1.81 35.60
CA ALA A 88 33.10 2.84 34.82
C ALA A 88 32.93 2.43 33.35
N ALA A 89 33.98 1.84 32.76
CA ALA A 89 33.92 1.29 31.40
C ALA A 89 32.85 0.19 31.30
N ASN A 90 32.77 -0.71 32.29
CA ASN A 90 31.76 -1.76 32.31
C ASN A 90 30.33 -1.21 32.49
N HIS A 91 30.13 -0.23 33.37
CA HIS A 91 28.83 0.43 33.56
C HIS A 91 28.35 1.11 32.27
N ARG A 92 29.23 1.83 31.56
CA ARG A 92 28.91 2.40 30.25
C ARG A 92 28.53 1.33 29.22
N SER A 93 29.24 0.21 29.20
CA SER A 93 28.91 -0.91 28.30
C SER A 93 27.49 -1.45 28.56
N GLU A 94 27.11 -1.62 29.83
CA GLU A 94 25.75 -2.06 30.20
C GLU A 94 24.68 -1.02 29.84
N GLN A 95 24.94 0.27 30.05
CA GLN A 95 24.06 1.36 29.63
C GLN A 95 23.82 1.34 28.12
N THR A 96 24.90 1.28 27.33
CA THR A 96 24.80 1.21 25.87
C THR A 96 24.02 -0.02 25.41
N ARG A 97 24.29 -1.19 26.01
CA ARG A 97 23.57 -2.43 25.71
C ARG A 97 22.07 -2.29 25.95
N GLN A 98 21.66 -1.69 27.07
CA GLN A 98 20.25 -1.48 27.37
C GLN A 98 19.61 -0.47 26.42
N GLN A 99 20.29 0.63 26.12
CA GLN A 99 19.79 1.63 25.19
C GLN A 99 19.54 1.01 23.81
N MET A 100 20.48 0.22 23.30
CA MET A 100 20.30 -0.52 22.03
C MET A 100 19.09 -1.45 22.08
N ALA A 101 18.91 -2.17 23.19
CA ALA A 101 17.76 -3.07 23.35
C ALA A 101 16.42 -2.29 23.31
N LEU A 102 16.35 -1.14 23.98
CA LEU A 102 15.17 -0.27 23.96
C LEU A 102 14.91 0.29 22.55
N THR A 103 15.95 0.75 21.85
CA THR A 103 15.84 1.24 20.48
C THR A 103 15.35 0.15 19.52
N LEU A 104 15.86 -1.08 19.64
CA LEU A 104 15.37 -2.21 18.83
C LEU A 104 13.90 -2.54 19.11
N ASP A 105 13.46 -2.47 20.36
CA ASP A 105 12.05 -2.66 20.71
C ASP A 105 11.17 -1.56 20.11
N GLN A 106 11.63 -0.30 20.15
CA GLN A 106 10.93 0.83 19.54
C GLN A 106 10.78 0.66 18.02
N ILE A 107 11.86 0.28 17.31
CA ILE A 107 11.81 0.02 15.86
C ILE A 107 10.74 -1.02 15.53
N LYS A 108 10.73 -2.15 16.25
CA LYS A 108 9.74 -3.21 16.03
C LYS A 108 8.30 -2.75 16.23
N ARG A 109 8.05 -1.94 17.26
CA ARG A 109 6.71 -1.37 17.51
C ARG A 109 6.30 -0.43 16.39
N THR A 110 7.23 0.40 15.92
CA THR A 110 6.99 1.31 14.79
C THR A 110 6.67 0.53 13.51
N ASP A 111 7.42 -0.53 13.20
CA ASP A 111 7.16 -1.37 12.02
C ASP A 111 5.75 -2.00 12.08
N LEU A 112 5.34 -2.48 13.25
CA LEU A 112 3.98 -3.02 13.44
C LEU A 112 2.91 -1.94 13.20
N GLN A 113 3.12 -0.73 13.73
CA GLN A 113 2.18 0.39 13.54
C GLN A 113 2.07 0.80 12.07
N ILE A 114 3.20 0.85 11.35
CA ILE A 114 3.22 1.17 9.91
C ILE A 114 2.40 0.14 9.14
N ASN A 115 2.59 -1.15 9.40
CA ASN A 115 1.85 -2.22 8.72
C ASN A 115 0.33 -2.13 8.98
N ILE A 116 -0.08 -1.85 10.22
CA ILE A 116 -1.49 -1.68 10.58
C ILE A 116 -2.08 -0.45 9.85
N ALA A 117 -1.36 0.67 9.87
CA ALA A 117 -1.80 1.90 9.23
C ALA A 117 -1.91 1.75 7.70
N GLN A 118 -0.96 1.07 7.07
CA GLN A 118 -1.02 0.73 5.64
C GLN A 118 -2.25 -0.12 5.31
N GLY A 119 -2.54 -1.15 6.11
CA GLY A 119 -3.74 -1.97 5.93
C GLY A 119 -5.05 -1.17 6.04
N GLN A 120 -5.14 -0.26 7.02
CA GLN A 120 -6.29 0.63 7.17
C GLN A 120 -6.43 1.62 6.01
N ASN A 121 -5.30 2.17 5.53
CA ASN A 121 -5.26 3.08 4.40
C ASN A 121 -5.75 2.38 3.12
N ILE A 122 -5.22 1.20 2.81
CA ILE A 122 -5.64 0.38 1.66
C ILE A 122 -7.13 0.06 1.74
N PHE A 123 -7.62 -0.34 2.91
CA PHE A 123 -9.05 -0.61 3.12
C PHE A 123 -9.91 0.64 2.89
N SER A 124 -9.58 1.76 3.53
CA SER A 124 -10.35 3.01 3.41
C SER A 124 -10.38 3.51 1.97
N ASN A 125 -9.24 3.48 1.28
CA ASN A 125 -9.14 3.88 -0.12
C ASN A 125 -9.97 2.96 -1.02
N TYR A 126 -9.91 1.64 -0.83
CA TYR A 126 -10.73 0.69 -1.58
C TYR A 126 -12.22 0.99 -1.44
N PHE A 127 -12.71 1.25 -0.22
CA PHE A 127 -14.14 1.54 0.00
C PHE A 127 -14.58 2.87 -0.61
N LYS A 128 -13.78 3.93 -0.44
CA LYS A 128 -14.08 5.24 -1.07
C LYS A 128 -14.08 5.14 -2.59
N HIS A 129 -13.11 4.44 -3.15
CA HIS A 129 -13.02 4.20 -4.58
C HIS A 129 -14.22 3.40 -5.10
N PHE A 130 -14.63 2.35 -4.37
CA PHE A 130 -15.83 1.59 -4.71
C PHE A 130 -17.11 2.42 -4.61
N GLU A 131 -17.24 3.27 -3.59
CA GLU A 131 -18.38 4.17 -3.40
C GLU A 131 -18.47 5.22 -4.52
N GLU A 132 -17.36 5.85 -4.91
CA GLU A 132 -17.32 6.78 -6.04
C GLU A 132 -17.67 6.06 -7.35
N PHE A 133 -17.11 4.87 -7.57
CA PHE A 133 -17.47 4.03 -8.71
C PHE A 133 -18.97 3.75 -8.72
N GLU A 134 -19.54 3.25 -7.61
CA GLU A 134 -20.96 2.94 -7.48
C GLU A 134 -21.84 4.17 -7.72
N ASN A 135 -21.49 5.32 -7.15
CA ASN A 135 -22.19 6.57 -7.35
C ASN A 135 -22.25 6.95 -8.84
N ARG A 136 -21.12 6.90 -9.56
CA ARG A 136 -21.11 7.20 -11.01
C ARG A 136 -21.80 6.13 -11.84
N TYR A 137 -21.68 4.87 -11.42
CA TYR A 137 -22.35 3.74 -12.04
C TYR A 137 -23.88 3.89 -11.94
N GLN A 138 -24.42 4.36 -10.80
CA GLN A 138 -25.86 4.47 -10.57
C GLN A 138 -26.48 5.81 -11.02
N LYS A 139 -25.73 6.92 -11.02
CA LYS A 139 -26.29 8.29 -11.18
C LYS A 139 -26.73 8.66 -12.61
N LYS A 140 -26.58 7.78 -13.59
CA LYS A 140 -27.04 8.01 -14.98
C LYS A 140 -28.52 7.63 -15.15
N GLU A 141 -29.41 8.38 -14.50
CA GLU A 141 -30.80 8.49 -14.96
C GLU A 141 -30.78 9.21 -16.33
N GLY A 142 -31.40 8.64 -17.37
CA GLY A 142 -31.57 9.29 -18.68
C GLY A 142 -30.86 8.65 -19.88
N VAL A 143 -29.64 8.09 -19.74
CA VAL A 143 -28.97 7.41 -20.89
C VAL A 143 -29.43 5.95 -21.02
N PHE A 144 -29.77 5.35 -19.87
CA PHE A 144 -30.23 3.97 -19.78
C PHE A 144 -31.46 3.84 -18.89
N ASP A 145 -32.54 4.56 -19.18
CA ASP A 145 -33.80 4.47 -18.39
C ASP A 145 -34.36 3.04 -18.25
N ALA A 146 -33.86 2.07 -19.02
CA ALA A 146 -34.18 0.65 -18.90
C ALA A 146 -32.97 -0.29 -18.70
N ALA A 147 -31.74 0.23 -18.53
CA ALA A 147 -30.61 -0.60 -18.12
C ALA A 147 -30.36 -0.43 -16.64
N TYR A 148 -30.46 -1.54 -15.91
CA TYR A 148 -30.02 -1.60 -14.53
C TYR A 148 -28.75 -2.44 -14.44
N VAL A 149 -27.96 -2.10 -13.45
CA VAL A 149 -26.76 -2.83 -13.12
C VAL A 149 -27.16 -4.06 -12.33
N LYS A 150 -26.72 -5.24 -12.78
CA LYS A 150 -27.01 -6.47 -12.07
C LYS A 150 -26.15 -6.62 -10.81
N ASP A 151 -24.88 -6.23 -10.90
CA ASP A 151 -23.90 -6.46 -9.84
C ASP A 151 -22.71 -5.48 -9.94
N THR A 152 -22.83 -4.33 -9.28
CA THR A 152 -21.81 -3.28 -9.22
C THR A 152 -20.49 -3.80 -8.65
N HIS A 153 -20.53 -4.71 -7.68
CA HIS A 153 -19.33 -5.29 -7.08
C HIS A 153 -18.54 -6.16 -8.06
N LYS A 154 -19.21 -6.98 -8.87
CA LYS A 154 -18.52 -7.76 -9.90
C LYS A 154 -17.97 -6.89 -11.02
N ALA A 155 -18.72 -5.87 -11.44
CA ALA A 155 -18.23 -4.89 -12.42
C ALA A 155 -16.96 -4.20 -11.91
N HIS A 156 -16.99 -3.68 -10.67
CA HIS A 156 -15.82 -3.06 -10.03
C HIS A 156 -14.63 -4.01 -9.94
N ARG A 157 -14.86 -5.26 -9.50
CA ARG A 157 -13.79 -6.26 -9.39
C ARG A 157 -13.17 -6.64 -10.74
N ASN A 158 -13.97 -6.63 -11.81
CA ASN A 158 -13.49 -6.91 -13.16
C ASN A 158 -12.64 -5.76 -13.70
N ILE A 159 -13.08 -4.52 -13.45
CA ILE A 159 -12.40 -3.30 -13.93
C ILE A 159 -11.14 -3.02 -13.11
N PHE A 160 -11.21 -3.18 -11.78
CA PHE A 160 -10.15 -2.85 -10.82
C PHE A 160 -9.72 -4.08 -10.01
N PRO A 161 -9.13 -5.11 -10.65
CA PRO A 161 -8.85 -6.39 -10.00
C PRO A 161 -7.83 -6.28 -8.85
N ALA A 162 -7.00 -5.24 -8.85
CA ALA A 162 -5.97 -5.00 -7.85
C ALA A 162 -6.37 -4.01 -6.74
N ALA A 163 -7.59 -3.43 -6.76
CA ALA A 163 -8.01 -2.39 -5.82
C ALA A 163 -7.93 -2.82 -4.35
N ARG A 164 -8.21 -4.09 -4.06
CA ARG A 164 -8.09 -4.65 -2.69
C ARG A 164 -6.66 -4.69 -2.16
N ARG A 165 -5.65 -4.54 -3.04
CA ARG A 165 -4.23 -4.46 -2.70
C ARG A 165 -3.72 -3.02 -2.67
N GLY A 166 -4.59 -2.02 -2.87
CA GLY A 166 -4.25 -0.60 -2.87
C GLY A 166 -3.95 -0.01 -4.25
N ASP A 167 -3.94 -0.84 -5.30
CA ASP A 167 -3.79 -0.37 -6.68
C ASP A 167 -5.18 -0.12 -7.28
N LEU A 168 -5.57 1.15 -7.34
CA LEU A 168 -6.88 1.60 -7.78
C LEU A 168 -6.96 1.81 -9.30
N SER A 169 -5.90 1.51 -10.05
CA SER A 169 -5.88 1.71 -11.50
C SER A 169 -6.75 0.70 -12.25
N VAL A 170 -7.24 1.12 -13.42
CA VAL A 170 -7.94 0.22 -14.34
C VAL A 170 -7.02 -0.94 -14.77
N GLY A 171 -7.52 -2.17 -14.65
CA GLY A 171 -6.77 -3.37 -14.99
C GLY A 171 -6.36 -3.41 -16.47
N LYS A 172 -5.10 -3.79 -16.73
CA LYS A 172 -4.56 -3.91 -18.10
C LYS A 172 -5.38 -4.88 -18.97
N ASP A 173 -5.81 -6.00 -18.40
CA ASP A 173 -6.63 -7.00 -19.09
C ASP A 173 -7.98 -6.41 -19.52
N PHE A 174 -8.55 -5.56 -18.67
CA PHE A 174 -9.78 -4.85 -18.96
C PHE A 174 -9.57 -3.82 -20.09
N LEU A 175 -8.51 -2.99 -20.02
CA LEU A 175 -8.20 -2.03 -21.08
C LEU A 175 -7.95 -2.71 -22.43
N HIS A 176 -7.24 -3.85 -22.41
CA HIS A 176 -7.03 -4.66 -23.60
C HIS A 176 -8.36 -5.19 -24.15
N PHE A 177 -9.21 -5.77 -23.31
CA PHE A 177 -10.55 -6.22 -23.71
C PHE A 177 -11.37 -5.07 -24.31
N PHE A 178 -11.39 -3.91 -23.63
CA PHE A 178 -12.14 -2.72 -24.05
C PHE A 178 -11.70 -2.24 -25.43
N THR A 179 -10.38 -2.07 -25.61
CA THR A 179 -9.78 -1.64 -26.89
C THR A 179 -10.02 -2.66 -28.01
N GLU A 180 -9.84 -3.95 -27.72
CA GLU A 180 -9.99 -5.01 -28.72
C GLU A 180 -11.44 -5.13 -29.18
N ARG A 181 -12.41 -5.00 -28.27
CA ARG A 181 -13.83 -5.03 -28.63
C ARG A 181 -14.20 -3.83 -29.50
N THR A 182 -13.66 -2.64 -29.24
CA THR A 182 -13.80 -1.50 -30.14
C THR A 182 -13.24 -1.79 -31.54
N ARG A 183 -12.04 -2.38 -31.65
CA ARG A 183 -11.43 -2.71 -32.95
C ARG A 183 -12.28 -3.71 -33.74
N VAL A 184 -12.72 -4.79 -33.10
CA VAL A 184 -13.59 -5.80 -33.72
C VAL A 184 -14.89 -5.15 -34.19
N PHE A 185 -15.48 -4.28 -33.38
CA PHE A 185 -16.70 -3.56 -33.75
C PHE A 185 -16.48 -2.66 -34.98
N LEU A 186 -15.43 -1.84 -34.98
CA LEU A 186 -15.09 -0.97 -36.13
C LEU A 186 -14.86 -1.80 -37.40
N GLN A 187 -14.21 -2.97 -37.29
CA GLN A 187 -14.01 -3.88 -38.41
C GLN A 187 -15.33 -4.46 -38.94
N LEU A 188 -16.27 -4.83 -38.05
CA LEU A 188 -17.60 -5.30 -38.44
C LEU A 188 -18.38 -4.18 -39.16
N CYS A 189 -18.31 -2.94 -38.68
CA CYS A 189 -18.96 -1.80 -39.33
C CYS A 189 -18.45 -1.56 -40.76
N LYS A 190 -17.14 -1.79 -41.02
CA LYS A 190 -16.58 -1.70 -42.38
C LYS A 190 -17.17 -2.73 -43.35
N GLY A 191 -17.62 -3.89 -42.84
CA GLY A 191 -18.22 -4.97 -43.63
C GLY A 191 -19.69 -4.75 -44.01
N TYR A 192 -20.29 -3.64 -43.58
CA TYR A 192 -21.72 -3.38 -43.73
C TYR A 192 -22.15 -2.85 -45.11
N GLY A 193 -21.21 -2.68 -46.04
CA GLY A 193 -21.46 -2.07 -47.36
C GLY A 193 -22.26 -2.91 -48.36
N SER A 194 -22.70 -4.14 -48.03
CA SER A 194 -23.44 -5.01 -48.95
C SER A 194 -24.76 -5.52 -48.36
N PHE A 195 -25.81 -5.58 -49.20
CA PHE A 195 -27.13 -6.09 -48.81
C PHE A 195 -27.14 -7.58 -48.47
N ASP A 196 -26.10 -8.33 -48.83
CA ASP A 196 -26.02 -9.77 -48.51
C ASP A 196 -25.34 -10.03 -47.15
N SER A 197 -24.65 -9.04 -46.56
CA SER A 197 -23.86 -9.20 -45.32
C SER A 197 -24.51 -8.59 -44.07
N TRP A 198 -25.62 -7.88 -44.20
CA TRP A 198 -26.20 -7.12 -43.09
C TRP A 198 -26.71 -8.02 -41.95
N GLU A 199 -27.34 -9.16 -42.26
CA GLU A 199 -27.86 -10.07 -41.23
C GLU A 199 -26.74 -10.67 -40.37
N ALA A 200 -25.68 -11.17 -41.02
CA ALA A 200 -24.53 -11.75 -40.33
C ALA A 200 -23.79 -10.71 -39.48
N THR A 201 -23.69 -9.47 -39.97
CA THR A 201 -23.09 -8.37 -39.22
C THR A 201 -23.96 -7.95 -38.04
N SER A 202 -25.28 -7.88 -38.24
CA SER A 202 -26.26 -7.58 -37.18
C SER A 202 -26.17 -8.58 -36.04
N TYR A 203 -26.15 -9.87 -36.40
CA TYR A 203 -25.99 -10.96 -35.44
C TYR A 203 -24.66 -10.82 -34.68
N SER A 204 -23.56 -10.53 -35.38
CA SER A 204 -22.23 -10.33 -34.78
C SER A 204 -22.20 -9.15 -33.81
N ILE A 205 -22.85 -8.03 -34.14
CA ILE A 205 -23.02 -6.87 -33.26
C ILE A 205 -23.84 -7.25 -32.02
N THR A 206 -24.94 -7.99 -32.18
CA THR A 206 -25.74 -8.45 -31.04
C THR A 206 -24.95 -9.38 -30.11
N LEU A 207 -24.07 -10.23 -30.66
CA LEU A 207 -23.16 -11.05 -29.86
C LEU A 207 -22.15 -10.19 -29.09
N LEU A 208 -21.55 -9.18 -29.72
CA LEU A 208 -20.63 -8.24 -29.04
C LEU A 208 -21.35 -7.48 -27.92
N ILE A 209 -22.56 -6.97 -28.16
CA ILE A 209 -23.38 -6.32 -27.13
C ILE A 209 -23.61 -7.26 -25.96
N SER A 210 -23.96 -8.52 -26.23
CA SER A 210 -24.22 -9.53 -25.21
C SER A 210 -22.97 -9.87 -24.39
N GLU A 211 -21.81 -9.92 -25.04
CA GLU A 211 -20.54 -10.13 -24.37
C GLU A 211 -20.17 -8.96 -23.45
N LEU A 212 -20.36 -7.72 -23.90
CA LEU A 212 -20.12 -6.53 -23.08
C LEU A 212 -21.07 -6.48 -21.89
N LYS A 213 -22.37 -6.74 -22.09
CA LYS A 213 -23.34 -6.84 -21.00
C LYS A 213 -22.91 -7.83 -19.92
N ARG A 214 -22.40 -8.99 -20.33
CA ARG A 214 -21.89 -10.00 -19.41
C ARG A 214 -20.60 -9.55 -18.71
N HIS A 215 -19.70 -8.86 -19.41
CA HIS A 215 -18.43 -8.40 -18.84
C HIS A 215 -18.61 -7.27 -17.83
N PHE A 216 -19.49 -6.32 -18.15
CA PHE A 216 -19.81 -5.14 -17.33
C PHE A 216 -20.97 -5.35 -16.35
N HIS A 217 -21.64 -6.51 -16.38
CA HIS A 217 -22.84 -6.79 -15.57
C HIS A 217 -23.96 -5.76 -15.77
N ILE A 218 -24.13 -5.31 -17.03
CA ILE A 218 -25.19 -4.38 -17.43
C ILE A 218 -26.36 -5.18 -18.00
N GLU A 219 -27.54 -5.05 -17.43
CA GLU A 219 -28.77 -5.62 -17.97
C GLU A 219 -29.68 -4.51 -18.49
N ARG A 220 -29.77 -4.36 -19.82
CA ARG A 220 -30.83 -3.59 -20.48
C ARG A 220 -31.83 -4.54 -21.10
N ARG A 221 -33.11 -4.37 -20.77
CA ARG A 221 -34.18 -4.99 -21.56
C ARG A 221 -34.16 -4.37 -22.94
N LEU A 222 -33.73 -5.13 -23.94
CA LEU A 222 -33.78 -4.68 -25.32
C LEU A 222 -35.25 -4.68 -25.75
N ILE A 223 -35.77 -3.49 -26.05
CA ILE A 223 -37.05 -3.35 -26.74
C ILE A 223 -36.71 -3.24 -28.22
N GLY A 224 -37.23 -4.16 -29.01
CA GLY A 224 -36.80 -4.31 -30.39
C GLY A 224 -37.58 -5.35 -31.16
N SER A 225 -37.27 -5.44 -32.45
CA SER A 225 -37.82 -6.47 -33.35
C SER A 225 -37.00 -7.75 -33.21
N GLU A 226 -37.68 -8.89 -33.07
CA GLU A 226 -37.05 -10.19 -33.20
C GLU A 226 -36.77 -10.46 -34.69
N VAL A 227 -35.53 -10.81 -35.00
CA VAL A 227 -35.07 -11.13 -36.35
C VAL A 227 -34.51 -12.55 -36.32
N THR A 228 -34.91 -13.35 -37.30
CA THR A 228 -34.37 -14.69 -37.51
C THR A 228 -33.41 -14.65 -38.69
N SER A 229 -32.13 -14.95 -38.46
CA SER A 229 -31.14 -15.14 -39.52
C SER A 229 -30.38 -16.43 -39.28
N SER A 230 -30.17 -17.21 -40.35
CA SER A 230 -29.39 -18.45 -40.31
C SER A 230 -29.84 -19.45 -39.22
N GLY A 231 -31.13 -19.45 -38.86
CA GLY A 231 -31.70 -20.30 -37.82
C GLY A 231 -31.56 -19.79 -36.39
N TYR A 232 -31.03 -18.59 -36.18
CA TYR A 232 -30.90 -17.95 -34.86
C TYR A 232 -31.83 -16.75 -34.74
N ASN A 233 -32.55 -16.67 -33.62
CA ASN A 233 -33.34 -15.50 -33.27
C ASN A 233 -32.52 -14.53 -32.43
N PHE A 234 -32.52 -13.26 -32.79
CA PHE A 234 -31.91 -12.18 -32.02
C PHE A 234 -32.80 -10.95 -32.02
N VAL A 235 -32.63 -10.08 -31.03
CA VAL A 235 -33.41 -8.84 -30.91
C VAL A 235 -32.57 -7.69 -31.41
N LEU A 236 -33.09 -6.92 -32.38
CA LEU A 236 -32.52 -5.65 -32.80
C LEU A 236 -33.06 -4.52 -31.94
N PRO A 237 -32.26 -3.88 -31.06
CA PRO A 237 -32.65 -2.66 -30.35
C PRO A 237 -33.31 -1.65 -31.28
N GLY A 238 -34.50 -1.16 -30.95
CA GLY A 238 -35.21 -0.18 -31.77
C GLY A 238 -35.63 -0.66 -33.17
N GLY A 239 -35.47 -1.96 -33.47
CA GLY A 239 -35.83 -2.55 -34.76
C GLY A 239 -34.88 -2.20 -35.91
N SER A 240 -33.71 -1.61 -35.64
CA SER A 240 -32.74 -1.26 -36.68
C SER A 240 -31.30 -1.53 -36.25
N VAL A 241 -30.41 -1.67 -37.23
CA VAL A 241 -28.99 -1.91 -36.97
C VAL A 241 -28.29 -0.63 -36.53
N VAL A 242 -28.65 0.51 -37.10
CA VAL A 242 -28.17 1.83 -36.63
C VAL A 242 -28.48 2.01 -35.14
N SER A 243 -29.70 1.68 -34.69
CA SER A 243 -30.06 1.69 -33.27
C SER A 243 -29.20 0.74 -32.42
N SER A 244 -28.75 -0.38 -32.99
CA SER A 244 -27.82 -1.31 -32.32
C SER A 244 -26.40 -0.74 -32.23
N LEU A 245 -25.94 -0.01 -33.25
CA LEU A 245 -24.65 0.67 -33.26
C LEU A 245 -24.62 1.81 -32.24
N ILE A 246 -25.66 2.65 -32.24
CA ILE A 246 -25.85 3.73 -31.26
C ILE A 246 -25.86 3.14 -29.86
N TYR A 247 -26.61 2.05 -29.64
CA TYR A 247 -26.63 1.39 -28.35
C TYR A 247 -25.26 0.84 -27.92
N TYR A 248 -24.47 0.32 -28.86
CA TYR A 248 -23.10 -0.12 -28.59
C TYR A 248 -22.20 1.06 -28.20
N GLN A 249 -22.30 2.18 -28.91
CA GLN A 249 -21.55 3.41 -28.63
C GLN A 249 -21.93 4.00 -27.26
N GLU A 250 -23.22 4.02 -26.92
CA GLU A 250 -23.72 4.45 -25.61
C GLU A 250 -23.08 3.64 -24.47
N ILE A 251 -22.95 2.31 -24.62
CA ILE A 251 -22.29 1.46 -23.61
C ILE A 251 -20.84 1.90 -23.43
N PHE A 252 -20.08 2.12 -24.51
CA PHE A 252 -18.69 2.56 -24.41
C PHE A 252 -18.55 3.95 -23.84
N ALA A 253 -19.41 4.89 -24.23
CA ALA A 253 -19.40 6.26 -23.72
C ALA A 253 -19.63 6.27 -22.20
N TYR A 254 -20.61 5.48 -21.76
CA TYR A 254 -20.90 5.31 -20.35
C TYR A 254 -19.76 4.68 -19.58
N MET A 255 -19.15 3.62 -20.12
CA MET A 255 -17.98 3.00 -19.50
C MET A 255 -16.81 3.98 -19.44
N ASP A 256 -16.50 4.70 -20.51
CA ASP A 256 -15.42 5.69 -20.55
C ASP A 256 -15.63 6.80 -19.50
N GLU A 257 -16.85 7.31 -19.38
CA GLU A 257 -17.21 8.29 -18.36
C GLU A 257 -17.08 7.75 -16.93
N ILE A 258 -17.50 6.51 -16.69
CA ILE A 258 -17.30 5.86 -15.39
C ILE A 258 -15.82 5.69 -15.09
N LEU A 259 -15.00 5.37 -16.08
CA LEU A 259 -13.57 5.20 -15.84
C LEU A 259 -12.86 6.55 -15.65
N SER A 260 -13.42 7.64 -16.17
CA SER A 260 -12.84 8.99 -16.09
C SER A 260 -12.72 9.59 -14.67
N PHE A 261 -13.29 8.96 -13.63
CA PHE A 261 -13.03 9.40 -12.25
C PHE A 261 -11.66 8.96 -11.74
N ASP A 262 -11.08 7.90 -12.33
CA ASP A 262 -9.71 7.50 -12.06
C ASP A 262 -8.76 8.52 -12.75
N PRO A 263 -7.96 9.28 -11.99
CA PRO A 263 -7.07 10.29 -12.57
C PRO A 263 -5.99 9.70 -13.47
N ASP A 264 -5.67 8.40 -13.31
CA ASP A 264 -4.66 7.72 -14.11
C ASP A 264 -5.26 7.07 -15.37
N TYR A 265 -6.59 7.05 -15.50
CA TYR A 265 -7.27 6.52 -16.68
C TYR A 265 -7.13 7.47 -17.86
N VAL A 266 -6.66 6.93 -18.98
CA VAL A 266 -6.62 7.61 -20.28
C VAL A 266 -7.40 6.78 -21.27
N THR A 267 -8.43 7.38 -21.87
CA THR A 267 -9.24 6.75 -22.92
C THR A 267 -8.33 6.25 -24.05
N PRO A 268 -8.37 4.94 -24.39
CA PRO A 268 -7.62 4.42 -25.51
C PRO A 268 -7.97 5.15 -26.81
N GLN A 269 -6.97 5.39 -27.67
CA GLN A 269 -7.16 6.20 -28.88
C GLN A 269 -8.27 5.63 -29.79
N GLU A 270 -8.36 4.30 -29.89
CA GLU A 270 -9.37 3.61 -30.67
C GLU A 270 -10.78 3.83 -30.11
N VAL A 271 -10.92 3.79 -28.77
CA VAL A 271 -12.19 4.08 -28.08
C VAL A 271 -12.58 5.53 -28.33
N LYS A 272 -11.63 6.46 -28.17
CA LYS A 272 -11.88 7.88 -28.40
C LYS A 272 -12.39 8.15 -29.82
N ARG A 273 -11.70 7.61 -30.84
CA ARG A 273 -12.14 7.72 -32.24
C ARG A 273 -13.53 7.15 -32.44
N PHE A 274 -13.79 5.98 -31.85
CA PHE A 274 -15.11 5.35 -31.94
C PHE A 274 -16.22 6.21 -31.32
N LEU A 275 -15.96 6.86 -30.18
CA LEU A 275 -16.92 7.74 -29.52
C LEU A 275 -17.15 9.08 -30.25
N GLU A 276 -16.21 9.50 -31.10
CA GLU A 276 -16.32 10.73 -31.92
C GLU A 276 -17.15 10.53 -33.20
N ILE A 277 -17.47 9.28 -33.58
CA ILE A 277 -18.28 8.99 -34.77
C ILE A 277 -19.74 9.41 -34.52
N ASP A 278 -20.28 10.28 -35.37
CA ASP A 278 -21.69 10.63 -35.33
C ASP A 278 -22.53 9.54 -36.02
N LEU A 279 -23.13 8.68 -35.20
CA LEU A 279 -24.01 7.60 -35.69
C LEU A 279 -25.44 8.09 -35.93
N GLU A 280 -25.82 9.30 -35.53
CA GLU A 280 -27.15 9.84 -35.81
C GLU A 280 -27.32 10.19 -37.29
N ASP A 281 -26.23 10.61 -37.95
CA ASP A 281 -26.19 10.86 -39.40
C ASP A 281 -26.53 9.62 -40.25
N LEU A 282 -26.40 8.42 -39.66
CA LEU A 282 -26.77 7.16 -40.30
C LEU A 282 -28.29 6.88 -40.27
N ARG A 283 -29.08 7.66 -39.52
CA ARG A 283 -30.54 7.51 -39.50
C ARG A 283 -31.13 8.08 -40.79
N ALA A 284 -31.51 7.20 -41.72
CA ALA A 284 -32.20 7.62 -42.94
C ALA A 284 -33.48 8.43 -42.61
N PRO A 285 -33.77 9.54 -43.31
CA PRO A 285 -34.86 10.45 -42.98
C PRO A 285 -36.28 9.86 -43.14
N ASN A 286 -36.42 8.67 -43.74
CA ASN A 286 -37.69 7.98 -43.92
C ASN A 286 -37.68 6.60 -43.24
N TYR A 287 -38.28 6.57 -42.04
CA TYR A 287 -38.33 5.43 -41.09
C TYR A 287 -38.97 4.13 -41.62
N ASN A 288 -39.69 4.17 -42.75
CA ASN A 288 -40.56 3.06 -43.15
C ASN A 288 -39.90 1.97 -44.03
N ASN A 289 -38.69 2.20 -44.57
CA ASN A 289 -37.97 1.22 -45.42
C ASN A 289 -36.47 1.04 -45.06
N SER A 290 -36.01 1.65 -43.95
CA SER A 290 -34.58 1.78 -43.62
C SER A 290 -34.01 0.68 -42.73
N MET A 291 -34.77 -0.37 -42.38
CA MET A 291 -34.29 -1.46 -41.52
C MET A 291 -33.04 -2.17 -42.06
N HIS A 292 -32.76 -2.06 -43.36
CA HIS A 292 -31.75 -2.86 -44.07
C HIS A 292 -30.84 -2.05 -44.99
N GLN A 293 -30.83 -0.71 -44.92
CA GLN A 293 -29.97 0.05 -45.82
C GLN A 293 -28.49 -0.06 -45.38
N PRO A 294 -27.58 -0.47 -46.28
CA PRO A 294 -26.14 -0.32 -46.06
C PRO A 294 -25.83 1.14 -45.74
N PHE A 295 -24.91 1.38 -44.82
CA PHE A 295 -24.36 2.71 -44.57
C PHE A 295 -22.92 2.78 -45.08
N ASP A 296 -22.44 3.99 -45.30
CA ASP A 296 -21.09 4.21 -45.80
C ASP A 296 -20.03 3.78 -44.76
N ALA A 297 -19.23 2.80 -45.12
CA ALA A 297 -18.15 2.26 -44.30
C ALA A 297 -16.98 3.26 -44.14
N GLU A 298 -16.88 4.28 -45.00
CA GLU A 298 -15.82 5.29 -44.94
C GLU A 298 -15.85 6.10 -43.63
N ILE A 299 -17.01 6.21 -42.97
CA ILE A 299 -17.16 6.87 -41.67
C ILE A 299 -16.35 6.16 -40.57
N PHE A 300 -16.03 4.87 -40.76
CA PHE A 300 -15.26 4.06 -39.81
C PHE A 300 -13.80 3.87 -40.22
N ALA A 301 -13.35 4.46 -41.36
CA ALA A 301 -12.01 4.29 -41.92
C ALA A 301 -10.93 4.98 -41.09
#